data_AF-A0AAW6RY26-F1
#
_entry.id   AF-A0AAW6RY26-F1
#
_cell.length_a   1.000
_cell.length_b   1.000
_cell.length_c   1.000
_cell.angle_alpha   90.00
_cell.angle_beta   90.00
_cell.angle_gamma   90.00
#
_symmetry.space_group_name_H-M   'P 1'
#
loop_
_entity.id
_entity.type
_entity.pdbx_description
1 polymer ?
#
loop_
_entity_poly.entity_id
_entity_poly.type
_entity_poly.pdbx_seq_one_letter_code
_entity_poly.pdbx_strand_id
1 'polypeptide(L)' 'MAYITKDGKWLAYRDATQEILEYDDFSDVQQVYQPEWFWVDKKDDAKVFHAESIAISFLVRRRGEFWKGAKVVKN' A
#
# COMPACT_ATOMS: atom_id res chain seq x y z
N MET A 1 13.82 7.11 6.31
CA MET A 1 12.67 6.23 5.96
C MET A 1 12.59 6.12 4.45
N ALA A 2 11.88 5.15 3.90
CA ALA A 2 11.74 4.98 2.46
C ALA A 2 10.29 4.72 2.04
N TYR A 3 9.99 5.06 0.79
CA TYR A 3 8.69 4.91 0.15
C TYR A 3 8.87 4.25 -1.22
N ILE A 4 7.79 3.70 -1.75
CA ILE A 4 7.74 3.21 -3.13
C ILE A 4 6.77 4.08 -3.91
N THR A 5 7.21 4.56 -5.07
CA THR A 5 6.42 5.42 -5.96
C THR A 5 6.37 4.87 -7.38
N LYS A 6 5.28 5.15 -8.07
CA LYS A 6 5.06 4.82 -9.48
C LYS A 6 4.15 5.88 -10.10
N ASP A 7 4.56 6.46 -11.23
CA ASP A 7 3.76 7.43 -12.01
C ASP A 7 3.18 8.59 -11.17
N GLY A 8 3.96 9.10 -10.21
CA GLY A 8 3.55 10.18 -9.30
C GLY A 8 2.67 9.75 -8.12
N LYS A 9 2.29 8.47 -8.06
CA LYS A 9 1.55 7.86 -6.96
C LYS A 9 2.46 7.14 -5.97
N TRP A 10 1.91 6.81 -4.81
CA TRP A 10 2.61 6.20 -3.69
C TRP A 10 1.97 4.87 -3.32
N LEU A 11 2.80 3.89 -2.96
CA LEU A 11 2.31 2.57 -2.58
C LEU A 11 1.68 2.62 -1.19
N ALA A 12 0.44 2.15 -1.05
CA ALA A 12 -0.25 1.97 0.21
C ALA A 12 -0.64 0.49 0.41
N TYR A 13 -0.96 0.14 1.65
CA TYR A 13 -1.44 -1.18 2.02
C TYR A 13 -2.68 -1.03 2.89
N ARG A 14 -3.73 -1.78 2.57
CA ARG A 14 -4.92 -1.90 3.40
C ARG A 14 -4.85 -3.25 4.10
N ASP A 15 -5.04 -3.24 5.40
CA ASP A 15 -5.24 -4.46 6.18
C ASP A 15 -6.74 -4.70 6.35
N ALA A 16 -7.19 -5.95 6.20
CA ALA A 16 -8.58 -6.35 6.39
C ALA A 16 -9.07 -6.13 7.82
N THR A 17 -8.16 -5.95 8.78
CA THR A 17 -8.50 -5.76 10.19
C THR A 17 -8.87 -4.33 10.58
N GLN A 18 -8.54 -3.32 9.77
CA GLN A 18 -8.79 -1.92 10.13
C GLN A 18 -10.23 -1.45 9.90
N GLU A 19 -11.00 -2.11 9.02
CA GLU A 19 -12.42 -1.76 8.78
C GLU A 19 -13.41 -2.62 9.59
N ILE A 20 -12.96 -3.63 10.34
CA ILE A 20 -13.85 -4.45 11.20
C ILE A 20 -14.14 -3.76 12.55
N LEU A 21 -13.41 -2.68 12.89
CA LEU A 21 -13.52 -2.00 14.18
C LEU A 21 -14.43 -0.77 14.17
N GLU A 22 -14.89 -0.32 13.00
CA GLU A 22 -15.86 0.77 12.88
C GLU A 22 -17.07 0.24 12.09
N TYR A 23 -18.28 0.58 12.54
CA TYR A 23 -19.59 0.17 11.99
C TYR A 23 -20.19 -1.12 12.58
N ASP A 24 -20.52 -0.97 13.86
CA ASP A 24 -21.81 -1.39 14.43
C ASP A 24 -22.95 -0.63 13.71
N ASP A 25 -23.27 -0.97 12.44
CA ASP A 25 -24.61 -0.79 11.87
C ASP A 25 -24.77 -1.56 10.55
N PHE A 26 -25.83 -2.36 10.48
CA PHE A 26 -26.12 -3.33 9.41
C PHE A 26 -26.44 -2.65 8.06
N SER A 27 -25.77 -3.08 6.98
CA SER A 27 -26.20 -2.83 5.59
C SER A 27 -25.72 -3.97 4.65
N ASP A 28 -26.63 -4.47 3.81
CA ASP A 28 -26.63 -5.71 3.03
C ASP A 28 -25.61 -5.83 1.87
N VAL A 29 -24.39 -5.30 2.02
CA VAL A 29 -23.23 -5.72 1.20
C VAL A 29 -21.98 -5.62 2.08
N GLN A 30 -21.65 -6.69 2.82
CA GLN A 30 -20.33 -6.80 3.45
C GLN A 30 -19.29 -6.94 2.33
N GLN A 31 -18.77 -5.81 1.83
CA GLN A 31 -17.56 -5.81 1.04
C GLN A 31 -16.42 -6.18 2.00
N VAL A 32 -16.15 -7.47 2.12
CA VAL A 32 -15.03 -7.99 2.90
C VAL A 32 -13.77 -7.49 2.19
N TYR A 33 -13.23 -6.36 2.64
CA TYR A 33 -12.00 -5.82 2.10
C TYR A 33 -10.87 -6.81 2.37
N GLN A 34 -10.30 -7.36 1.30
CA GLN A 34 -9.13 -8.22 1.41
C GLN A 34 -7.87 -7.37 1.58
N PRO A 35 -6.86 -7.86 2.30
CA PRO A 35 -5.62 -7.12 2.43
C PRO A 35 -4.93 -6.96 1.07
N GLU A 36 -4.74 -5.74 0.61
CA GLU A 36 -4.24 -5.47 -0.73
C GLU A 36 -3.30 -4.27 -0.82
N TRP A 37 -2.48 -4.28 -1.87
CA TRP A 37 -1.57 -3.20 -2.24
C TRP A 37 -2.21 -2.34 -3.32
N PHE A 38 -2.19 -1.02 -3.16
CA PHE A 38 -2.77 -0.08 -4.11
C PHE A 38 -1.95 1.21 -4.18
N TRP A 39 -2.24 2.05 -5.18
CA TRP A 39 -1.53 3.31 -5.43
C TRP A 39 -2.41 4.50 -5.01
N VAL A 40 -1.87 5.36 -4.16
CA VAL A 40 -2.52 6.59 -3.65
C VAL A 40 -1.82 7.84 -4.14
N ASP A 41 -2.55 8.94 -4.29
CA ASP A 41 -1.99 10.20 -4.78
C ASP A 41 -1.25 10.98 -3.68
N LYS A 42 -1.70 10.87 -2.42
CA LYS A 42 -1.09 11.53 -1.26
C LYS A 42 0.01 10.66 -0.66
N LYS A 43 1.18 11.26 -0.44
CA LYS A 43 2.32 10.57 0.19
C LYS A 43 2.05 10.20 1.66
N ASP A 44 1.23 10.97 2.36
CA ASP A 44 0.93 10.73 3.78
C ASP A 44 0.19 9.41 4.02
N ASP A 45 -0.55 8.95 3.00
CA ASP A 45 -1.28 7.67 3.03
C ASP A 45 -0.40 6.48 2.61
N ALA A 46 0.88 6.73 2.27
CA ALA A 46 1.78 5.72 1.75
C ALA A 46 2.33 4.78 2.84
N LYS A 47 2.60 3.55 2.46
CA LYS A 47 3.35 2.61 3.29
C LYS A 47 4.77 3.12 3.50
N VAL A 48 5.08 3.44 4.75
CA VAL A 48 6.45 3.76 5.18
C VAL A 48 7.25 2.49 5.40
N PHE A 49 8.44 2.43 4.80
CA PHE A 49 9.46 1.42 5.09
C PHE A 49 10.52 2.03 6.00
N HIS A 50 10.88 1.31 7.07
CA HIS A 50 11.82 1.83 8.06
C HIS A 50 13.26 1.93 7.53
N ALA A 51 13.59 1.21 6.47
CA ALA A 51 14.87 1.28 5.77
C ALA A 51 14.71 1.14 4.26
N GLU A 52 15.60 1.80 3.51
CA GLU A 52 15.66 1.70 2.05
C GLU A 52 15.94 0.27 1.58
N SER A 53 16.87 -0.44 2.23
CA SER A 53 17.20 -1.83 1.94
C SER A 53 15.99 -2.76 2.00
N ILE A 54 15.03 -2.45 2.87
CA ILE A 54 13.80 -3.24 3.03
C ILE A 54 12.78 -2.89 1.95
N ALA A 55 12.64 -1.61 1.60
CA ALA A 55 11.82 -1.21 0.45
C ALA A 55 12.34 -1.83 -0.85
N ILE A 56 13.66 -1.85 -1.06
CA ILE A 56 14.30 -2.49 -2.22
C ILE A 56 14.02 -4.00 -2.21
N SER A 57 14.28 -4.67 -1.08
CA SER A 57 14.06 -6.12 -0.95
C SER A 57 12.59 -6.50 -1.16
N PHE A 58 11.67 -5.66 -0.68
CA PHE A 58 10.24 -5.80 -0.92
C PHE A 58 9.92 -5.70 -2.40
N LEU A 59 10.39 -4.65 -3.08
CA LEU A 59 10.05 -4.37 -4.48
C LEU A 59 10.65 -5.40 -5.46
N VAL A 60 11.89 -5.82 -5.26
CA VAL A 60 12.59 -6.80 -6.14
C VAL A 60 11.86 -8.14 -6.21
N ARG A 61 11.13 -8.52 -5.14
CA ARG A 61 10.36 -9.77 -5.07
C ARG A 61 9.01 -9.68 -5.79
N ARG A 62 8.61 -8.51 -6.29
CA ARG A 62 7.31 -8.29 -6.93
C ARG A 62 7.41 -8.37 -8.46
N ARG A 63 6.34 -8.85 -9.08
CA ARG A 63 6.23 -9.06 -10.53
C ARG A 63 4.85 -8.62 -11.02
N GLY A 64 4.75 -8.28 -12.31
CA GLY A 64 3.51 -7.87 -12.97
C GLY A 64 3.41 -6.36 -13.20
N GLU A 65 2.46 -5.96 -14.06
CA GLU A 65 2.27 -4.58 -14.51
C GLU A 65 1.99 -3.61 -13.34
N PHE A 66 1.36 -4.08 -12.27
CA PHE A 66 1.15 -3.29 -11.06
C PHE A 66 2.46 -2.67 -10.53
N TRP A 67 3.55 -3.45 -10.50
CA TRP A 67 4.85 -3.06 -9.92
C TRP A 67 5.83 -2.49 -10.96
N LYS A 68 5.56 -2.69 -12.24
CA LYS A 68 6.43 -2.24 -13.32
C LYS A 68 6.59 -0.72 -13.28
N GLY A 69 7.84 -0.27 -13.32
CA GLY A 69 8.20 1.15 -13.26
C GLY A 69 8.19 1.75 -11.84
N ALA A 70 7.81 0.98 -10.81
CA ALA A 70 7.90 1.44 -9.43
C ALA A 70 9.36 1.62 -8.99
N LYS A 71 9.61 2.60 -8.13
CA LYS A 71 10.95 2.98 -7.65
C LYS A 71 10.91 3.22 -6.15
N VAL A 72 12.02 2.93 -5.49
CA VAL A 72 12.22 3.29 -4.08
C VAL A 72 12.72 4.73 -4.03
N VAL A 73 12.14 5.53 -3.15
CA VAL A 73 12.60 6.90 -2.86
C VAL A 73 12.83 7.05 -1.36
N LYS A 74 13.97 7.64 -1.02
CA LYS A 74 14.35 7.94 0.35
C LYS A 74 13.80 9.32 0.74
N ASN A 75 13.25 9.42 1.95
CA ASN A 75 13.10 10.71 2.65
C ASN A 75 14.36 11.03 3.43
#